data_AF-A0A3D8YAJ5-F1
#
_entry.id   AF-A0A3D8YAJ5-F1
#
_cell.length_a   1.000
_cell.length_b   1.000
_cell.length_c   1.000
_cell.angle_alpha   90.00
_cell.angle_beta   90.00
_cell.angle_gamma   90.00
#
_symmetry.space_group_name_H-M   'P 1'
#
loop_
_entity.id
_entity.type
_entity.pdbx_description
1 polymer ?
#
loop_
_entity_poly.entity_id
_entity_poly.type
_entity_poly.pdbx_seq_one_letter_code
_entity_poly.pdbx_strand_id
1 'polypeptide(L)'
;MKLEKTFLLPTGRTVKIIAEPTAKNEIPFNKEDFDILIKEPKEEEFHPPIGETHPKYWKLKKLNPREVKLIEIKYSGLSEKQIRNTLKEFEKIRASVN
;
A
#
# COMPACT_ATOMS: atom_id res chain seq x y z
N MET A 1 11.55 12.15 -2.66
CA MET A 1 10.33 12.22 -3.49
C MET A 1 9.39 11.13 -3.02
N LYS A 2 8.09 11.37 -2.95
CA LYS A 2 7.09 10.39 -2.53
C LYS A 2 6.14 10.12 -3.69
N LEU A 3 5.90 8.84 -4.00
CA LEU A 3 4.95 8.41 -5.02
C LEU A 3 3.66 7.99 -4.34
N GLU A 4 2.54 8.54 -4.78
CA GLU A 4 1.23 8.19 -4.24
C GLU A 4 0.26 7.86 -5.36
N LYS A 5 -0.59 6.86 -5.14
CA LYS A 5 -1.67 6.50 -6.06
C LYS A 5 -2.92 6.10 -5.27
N THR A 6 -4.06 6.61 -5.69
CA THR A 6 -5.35 6.36 -5.02
C THR A 6 -6.30 5.60 -5.96
N PHE A 7 -7.03 4.64 -5.40
CA PHE A 7 -8.06 3.85 -6.05
C PHE A 7 -9.38 4.00 -5.30
N LEU A 8 -10.46 4.35 -6.02
CA LEU A 8 -11.81 4.21 -5.50
C LEU A 8 -12.33 2.82 -5.91
N LEU A 9 -12.65 1.98 -4.93
CA LEU A 9 -13.19 0.64 -5.17
C LEU A 9 -14.72 0.69 -5.36
N PRO A 10 -15.32 -0.32 -6.02
CA PRO A 10 -16.78 -0.39 -6.17
C PRO A 10 -17.57 -0.40 -4.86
N THR A 11 -16.94 -0.79 -3.75
CA THR A 11 -17.52 -0.73 -2.40
C THR A 11 -17.62 0.69 -1.84
N GLY A 12 -17.07 1.69 -2.55
CA GLY A 12 -16.89 3.06 -2.08
C GLY A 12 -15.65 3.27 -1.22
N ARG A 13 -14.96 2.19 -0.82
CA ARG A 13 -13.67 2.28 -0.11
C ARG A 13 -12.63 2.93 -1.00
N THR A 14 -11.90 3.90 -0.45
CA THR A 14 -10.74 4.49 -1.09
C THR A 14 -9.47 3.83 -0.56
N VAL A 15 -8.56 3.42 -1.45
CA VAL A 15 -7.27 2.83 -1.10
C VAL A 15 -6.16 3.69 -1.66
N LYS A 16 -5.20 4.09 -0.81
CA LYS A 16 -4.01 4.83 -1.19
C LYS A 16 -2.78 3.93 -1.06
N ILE A 17 -2.00 3.84 -2.13
CA ILE A 17 -0.67 3.24 -2.15
C ILE A 17 0.36 4.36 -2.12
N ILE A 18 1.34 4.23 -1.24
CA ILE A 18 2.45 5.16 -1.07
C ILE A 18 3.76 4.38 -1.25
N ALA A 19 4.71 4.94 -1.98
CA ALA A 19 6.07 4.44 -2.05
C ALA A 19 7.07 5.58 -1.85
N GLU A 20 8.07 5.35 -1.03
CA GLU A 20 9.15 6.29 -0.78
C GLU A 20 10.46 5.75 -1.39
N PRO A 21 10.81 6.16 -2.63
CA PRO A 21 12.12 5.84 -3.18
C PRO A 21 13.20 6.48 -2.30
N THR A 22 13.93 5.67 -1.54
CA THR A 22 15.17 6.12 -0.90
C THR A 22 16.23 6.34 -1.98
N ALA A 23 16.95 7.46 -1.91
CA ALA A 23 17.95 7.89 -2.88
C ALA A 23 19.13 6.89 -3.11
N LYS A 24 19.20 5.81 -2.33
CA LYS A 24 20.25 4.78 -2.40
C LYS A 24 19.86 3.48 -3.11
N ASN A 25 18.64 3.33 -3.62
CA ASN A 25 18.20 2.02 -4.11
C ASN A 25 18.28 1.92 -5.64
N GLU A 26 19.34 1.29 -6.12
CA GLU A 26 19.40 0.59 -7.43
C GLU A 26 18.40 -0.58 -7.52
N ILE A 27 17.74 -0.90 -6.41
CA ILE A 27 16.87 -2.06 -6.26
C ILE A 27 15.45 -1.70 -6.69
N PRO A 28 14.79 -2.47 -7.57
CA PRO A 28 13.38 -2.30 -7.91
C PRO A 28 12.46 -2.35 -6.69
N PHE A 29 11.40 -1.55 -6.70
CA PHE A 29 10.30 -1.66 -5.76
C PHE A 29 9.71 -3.06 -5.79
N ASN A 30 9.50 -3.61 -4.61
CA ASN A 30 8.64 -4.74 -4.36
C ASN A 30 7.33 -4.27 -3.75
N LYS A 31 6.30 -5.12 -3.77
CA LYS A 31 4.99 -4.77 -3.20
C LYS A 31 5.04 -4.54 -1.69
N GLU A 32 6.03 -5.13 -1.01
CA GLU A 32 6.29 -4.95 0.42
C GLU A 32 6.88 -3.57 0.74
N ASP A 33 7.39 -2.84 -0.25
CA ASP A 33 7.89 -1.47 -0.10
C ASP A 33 6.75 -0.42 -0.13
N PHE A 34 5.50 -0.88 -0.26
CA PHE A 34 4.34 0.00 -0.29
C PHE A 34 3.72 0.18 1.09
N ASP A 35 3.45 1.42 1.42
CA ASP A 35 2.51 1.78 2.47
C ASP A 35 1.10 1.83 1.89
N ILE A 36 0.18 1.12 2.54
CA ILE A 36 -1.21 1.05 2.11
C ILE A 36 -2.08 1.64 3.19
N LEU A 37 -2.90 2.60 2.79
CA LEU A 37 -3.91 3.20 3.62
C LEU A 37 -5.27 3.02 2.97
N ILE A 38 -6.30 2.90 3.78
CA ILE A 38 -7.69 2.86 3.34
C ILE A 38 -8.47 4.00 3.98
N LYS A 39 -9.58 4.34 3.36
CA LYS A 39 -10.59 5.25 3.90
C LYS A 39 -11.96 4.74 3.46
N GLU A 40 -12.81 4.40 4.42
CA GLU A 40 -14.18 4.00 4.15
C GLU A 40 -15.04 5.21 3.72
N PRO A 41 -16.17 5.00 3.03
CA PRO A 41 -16.99 6.11 2.49
C PRO A 41 -17.40 7.19 3.49
N LYS A 42 -17.51 6.83 4.78
CA LYS A 42 -17.96 7.72 5.86
C LYS A 42 -16.81 8.24 6.72
N GLU A 43 -15.57 7.87 6.41
CA GLU A 43 -14.40 8.29 7.14
C GLU A 43 -13.79 9.55 6.52
N GLU A 44 -13.27 10.41 7.37
CA GLU A 44 -12.60 11.65 6.96
C GLU A 44 -11.13 11.39 6.62
N GLU A 45 -10.49 10.48 7.37
CA GLU A 45 -9.04 10.26 7.36
C GLU A 45 -8.65 8.87 6.83
N PHE A 46 -7.46 8.81 6.25
CA PHE A 46 -6.85 7.56 5.81
C PHE A 46 -6.18 6.85 6.99
N HIS A 47 -6.34 5.53 7.08
CA HIS A 47 -5.74 4.71 8.12
C HIS A 47 -5.27 3.36 7.58
N PRO A 48 -4.45 2.58 8.31
CA PRO A 48 -4.04 1.25 7.89
C PRO A 48 -5.24 0.29 7.73
N PRO A 49 -5.23 -0.66 6.77
CA PRO A 49 -6.31 -1.63 6.57
C PRO A 49 -6.67 -2.46 7.81
N ILE A 50 -5.71 -2.64 8.71
CA ILE A 50 -5.89 -3.34 9.99
C ILE A 50 -5.29 -2.45 11.09
N GLY A 51 -6.11 -1.61 11.70
CA GLY A 51 -5.76 -0.81 12.87
C GLY A 51 -5.91 -1.57 14.19
N GLU A 52 -5.55 -0.93 15.32
CA GLU A 52 -5.57 -1.54 16.66
C GLU A 52 -6.94 -2.09 17.08
N THR A 53 -8.01 -1.45 16.61
CA THR A 53 -9.41 -1.83 16.87
C THR A 53 -9.87 -3.02 16.01
N HIS A 54 -9.09 -3.43 15.01
CA HIS A 54 -9.48 -4.51 14.12
C HIS A 54 -9.34 -5.88 14.82
N PRO A 55 -10.34 -6.80 14.75
CA PRO A 55 -10.31 -8.10 15.46
C PRO A 55 -9.11 -9.00 15.13
N LYS A 56 -8.41 -8.71 14.03
CA LYS A 56 -7.22 -9.44 13.58
C LYS A 56 -5.90 -8.70 13.81
N TYR A 57 -5.91 -7.55 14.47
CA TYR A 57 -4.70 -6.77 14.75
C TYR A 57 -3.65 -7.58 15.53
N TRP A 58 -4.08 -8.44 16.45
CA TRP A 58 -3.19 -9.35 17.19
C TRP A 58 -2.38 -10.28 16.28
N LYS A 59 -2.87 -10.58 15.06
CA LYS A 59 -2.14 -11.41 14.09
C LYS A 59 -0.94 -10.65 13.54
N LEU A 60 -1.04 -9.33 13.35
CA LEU A 60 0.07 -8.51 12.84
C LEU A 60 1.24 -8.47 13.81
N LYS A 61 0.97 -8.44 15.12
CA LYS A 61 2.01 -8.40 16.17
C LYS A 61 2.96 -9.63 16.16
N LYS A 62 2.54 -10.74 15.55
CA LYS A 62 3.32 -11.99 15.49
C LYS A 62 4.08 -12.18 14.18
N LEU A 63 3.89 -11.27 13.23
CA LEU A 63 4.39 -11.39 11.86
C LEU A 63 5.59 -10.48 11.64
N ASN A 64 6.45 -10.86 10.70
CA ASN A 64 7.51 -9.96 10.27
C ASN A 64 6.94 -8.82 9.40
N PRO A 65 7.69 -7.72 9.20
CA PRO A 65 7.19 -6.57 8.45
C PRO A 65 6.70 -6.90 7.04
N ARG A 66 7.39 -7.81 6.31
CA ARG A 66 6.97 -8.21 4.96
C ARG A 66 5.63 -8.95 4.97
N GLU A 67 5.44 -9.86 5.92
CA GLU A 67 4.19 -10.58 6.10
C GLU A 67 3.04 -9.63 6.48
N VAL A 68 3.30 -8.63 7.33
CA VAL A 68 2.32 -7.58 7.66
C VAL A 68 1.88 -6.86 6.38
N LYS A 69 2.81 -6.43 5.53
CA LYS A 69 2.50 -5.75 4.26
C LYS A 69 1.66 -6.60 3.33
N LEU A 70 1.96 -7.89 3.20
CA LEU A 70 1.16 -8.81 2.40
C LEU A 70 -0.29 -8.93 2.91
N ILE A 71 -0.47 -8.92 4.24
CA ILE A 71 -1.80 -8.91 4.83
C ILE A 71 -2.50 -7.58 4.59
N GLU A 72 -1.83 -6.44 4.78
CA GLU A 72 -2.39 -5.12 4.51
C GLU A 72 -2.86 -4.98 3.04
N ILE A 73 -2.03 -5.41 2.08
CA ILE A 73 -2.42 -5.49 0.66
C ILE A 73 -3.71 -6.29 0.51
N LYS A 74 -3.77 -7.49 1.11
CA LYS A 74 -4.95 -8.35 1.02
C LYS A 74 -6.20 -7.70 1.60
N TYR A 75 -6.09 -7.02 2.74
CA TYR A 75 -7.24 -6.39 3.41
C TYR A 75 -7.65 -5.06 2.80
N SER A 76 -6.79 -4.43 2.00
CA SER A 76 -7.12 -3.20 1.28
C SER A 76 -8.22 -3.40 0.22
N GLY A 77 -8.32 -4.61 -0.36
CA GLY A 77 -9.25 -4.92 -1.44
C GLY A 77 -8.70 -4.66 -2.84
N LEU A 78 -7.43 -4.28 -2.96
CA LEU A 78 -6.76 -4.17 -4.25
C LEU A 78 -6.51 -5.55 -4.87
N SER A 79 -6.74 -5.65 -6.18
CA SER A 79 -6.36 -6.82 -6.96
C SER A 79 -4.84 -6.87 -7.19
N GLU A 80 -4.29 -8.07 -7.36
CA GLU A 80 -2.88 -8.25 -7.73
C GLU A 80 -2.52 -7.53 -9.03
N LYS A 81 -3.48 -7.37 -9.95
CA LYS A 81 -3.30 -6.58 -11.18
C LYS A 81 -3.09 -5.10 -10.87
N GLN A 82 -3.86 -4.52 -9.97
CA GLN A 82 -3.71 -3.12 -9.55
C GLN A 82 -2.35 -2.89 -8.86
N ILE A 83 -1.93 -3.81 -7.99
CA ILE A 83 -0.62 -3.74 -7.32
C ILE A 83 0.52 -3.79 -8.34
N ARG A 84 0.55 -4.80 -9.21
CA ARG A 84 1.59 -4.96 -10.23
C ARG A 84 1.65 -3.78 -11.20
N ASN A 85 0.50 -3.23 -11.59
CA ASN A 85 0.46 -2.05 -12.46
C ASN A 85 1.03 -0.82 -11.76
N THR A 86 0.71 -0.63 -10.48
CA THR A 86 1.25 0.48 -9.68
C THR A 86 2.77 0.35 -9.51
N LEU A 87 3.27 -0.86 -9.27
CA LEU A 87 4.71 -1.14 -9.21
C LEU A 87 5.42 -0.74 -10.50
N LYS A 88 4.91 -1.17 -11.66
CA LYS A 88 5.48 -0.78 -12.95
C LYS A 88 5.45 0.73 -13.20
N GLU A 89 4.39 1.40 -12.77
CA GLU A 89 4.25 2.85 -12.91
C GLU A 89 5.25 3.59 -12.03
N PHE A 90 5.36 3.20 -10.76
CA PHE A 90 6.29 3.82 -9.83
C PHE A 90 7.75 3.58 -10.21
N GLU A 91 8.08 2.38 -10.71
CA GLU A 91 9.40 2.09 -11.29
C GLU A 91 9.75 2.99 -12.46
N LYS A 92 8.80 3.21 -13.39
CA LYS A 92 9.00 4.12 -14.53
C LYS A 92 9.25 5.55 -14.06
N ILE A 93 8.41 6.05 -13.13
CA ILE A 93 8.55 7.40 -12.60
C ILE A 93 9.91 7.55 -11.91
N ARG A 94 10.32 6.57 -11.10
CA ARG A 94 11.64 6.57 -10.45
C ARG A 94 12.78 6.64 -11.48
N ALA A 95 12.71 5.83 -12.53
CA ALA A 95 13.72 5.78 -13.59
C ALA A 95 13.78 7.05 -14.45
N SER A 96 12.70 7.83 -14.52
CA SER A 96 12.67 9.11 -15.25
C SER A 96 13.18 10.31 -14.45
N VAL A 97 13.44 10.15 -13.15
CA VAL A 97 13.90 11.22 -12.24
C VAL A 97 15.39 11.09 -11.90
N ASN A 98 16.02 9.97 -12.25
CA ASN A 98 17.48 9.80 -12.28
C ASN A 98 18.02 10.19 -13.65
#